data_AF-A0A668SBB1-F1
#
_entry.id   AF-A0A668SBB1-F1
#
_cell.length_a   1.000
_cell.length_b   1.000
_cell.length_c   1.000
_cell.angle_alpha   90.00
_cell.angle_beta   90.00
_cell.angle_gamma   90.00
#
_symmetry.space_group_name_H-M   'P 1'
#
loop_
_entity.id
_entity.type
_entity.pdbx_description
1 polymer ?
#
loop_
_entity_poly.entity_id
_entity_poly.type
_entity_poly.pdbx_seq_one_letter_code
_entity_poly.pdbx_strand_id
1 'polypeptide(L)'
;MSTSDFYLRYYVGHKGKFGHEFLEFEFRPDGKLRYANNSNYKNDVMIRKEAYVHKSVMEELKRIIDDSEITKEDDALWPPPDRVGVNKFSNFFNFSILEYVKVPIAKLLKI
;
A
#
# COMPACT_ATOMS: atom_id res chain seq x y z
N MET A 1 16.53 16.70 18.42
CA MET A 1 15.82 16.65 17.12
C MET A 1 14.89 15.46 17.20
N SER A 2 13.57 15.68 17.26
CA SER A 2 12.61 14.56 17.24
C SER A 2 12.75 13.86 15.89
N THR A 3 13.28 12.64 15.91
CA THR A 3 13.22 11.72 14.77
C THR A 3 11.75 11.54 14.47
N SER A 4 11.28 12.15 13.39
CA SER A 4 9.88 12.02 13.03
C SER A 4 9.62 10.57 12.60
N ASP A 5 8.61 9.95 13.19
CA ASP A 5 8.33 8.53 13.05
C ASP A 5 7.69 8.25 11.67
N PHE A 6 8.50 8.34 10.61
CA PHE A 6 8.04 8.08 9.24
C PHE A 6 7.75 6.60 9.06
N TYR A 7 6.50 6.32 8.74
CA TYR A 7 6.05 4.99 8.39
C TYR A 7 5.10 5.08 7.22
N LEU A 8 5.32 4.22 6.23
CA LEU A 8 4.52 4.12 5.02
C LEU A 8 4.22 2.65 4.79
N ARG A 9 2.95 2.31 4.58
CA ARG A 9 2.55 0.98 4.13
C ARG A 9 1.49 1.08 3.07
N TYR A 10 1.70 0.33 1.99
CA TYR A 10 0.74 0.16 0.91
C TYR A 10 0.40 -1.31 0.77
N TYR A 11 -0.88 -1.58 0.64
CA TYR A 11 -1.44 -2.90 0.42
C TYR A 11 -2.48 -2.81 -0.69
N VAL A 12 -2.34 -3.67 -1.67
CA VAL A 12 -3.36 -3.95 -2.67
C VAL A 12 -3.54 -5.44 -2.77
N GLY A 13 -4.78 -5.91 -2.77
CA GLY A 13 -5.05 -7.31 -2.99
C GLY A 13 -6.45 -7.53 -3.48
N HIS A 14 -6.69 -8.73 -3.95
CA HIS A 14 -8.03 -9.16 -4.26
C HIS A 14 -8.18 -10.64 -3.93
N LYS A 15 -9.38 -11.02 -3.50
CA LYS A 15 -9.74 -12.41 -3.30
C LYS A 15 -10.57 -12.85 -4.48
N GLY A 16 -10.02 -13.77 -5.27
CA GLY A 16 -10.65 -14.31 -6.46
C GLY A 16 -10.88 -15.80 -6.42
N LYS A 17 -11.35 -16.35 -7.55
CA LYS A 17 -11.58 -17.79 -7.73
C LYS A 17 -10.34 -18.64 -7.44
N PHE A 18 -9.15 -18.07 -7.64
CA PHE A 18 -7.86 -18.75 -7.50
C PHE A 18 -7.13 -18.40 -6.20
N GLY A 19 -7.83 -17.85 -5.21
CA GLY A 19 -7.27 -17.53 -3.89
C GLY A 19 -7.06 -16.04 -3.66
N HIS A 20 -6.12 -15.72 -2.78
CA HIS A 20 -5.84 -14.35 -2.36
C HIS A 20 -4.54 -13.86 -2.99
N GLU A 21 -4.66 -12.95 -3.95
CA GLU A 21 -3.53 -12.30 -4.60
C GLU A 21 -3.33 -10.91 -4.00
N PHE A 22 -2.09 -10.55 -3.69
CA PHE A 22 -1.79 -9.24 -3.13
C PHE A 22 -0.35 -8.79 -3.40
N LEU A 23 -0.15 -7.48 -3.33
CA LEU A 23 1.12 -6.81 -3.27
C LEU A 23 1.11 -5.88 -2.06
N GLU A 24 2.18 -5.94 -1.29
CA GLU A 24 2.37 -5.14 -0.09
C GLU A 24 3.81 -4.66 0.00
N PHE A 25 3.97 -3.39 0.39
CA PHE A 25 5.26 -2.89 0.85
C PHE A 25 5.12 -1.97 2.06
N GLU A 26 6.16 -1.95 2.88
CA GLU A 26 6.25 -1.18 4.12
C GLU A 26 7.64 -0.56 4.24
N PHE A 27 7.69 0.75 4.50
CA PHE A 27 8.88 1.47 4.96
C PHE A 27 8.71 1.82 6.43
N ARG A 28 9.65 1.35 7.24
CA ARG A 28 9.68 1.58 8.68
C ARG A 28 10.57 2.80 9.03
N PRO A 29 10.41 3.40 10.22
CA PRO A 29 11.22 4.55 10.64
C PRO A 29 12.73 4.29 10.65
N ASP A 30 13.15 3.03 10.83
CA ASP A 30 14.54 2.59 10.81
C ASP A 30 15.12 2.40 9.39
N GLY A 31 14.37 2.78 8.34
CA GLY A 31 14.79 2.61 6.95
C GLY A 31 14.63 1.18 6.43
N LYS A 32 13.99 0.29 7.20
CA LYS A 32 13.72 -1.07 6.75
C LYS A 32 12.55 -1.09 5.76
N LEU A 33 12.84 -1.50 4.53
CA LEU A 33 11.87 -1.82 3.49
C LEU A 33 11.50 -3.30 3.58
N ARG A 34 10.20 -3.60 3.60
CA ARG A 34 9.65 -4.95 3.49
C ARG A 34 8.73 -5.00 2.29
N TYR A 35 8.93 -5.99 1.42
CA TYR A 35 8.14 -6.22 0.22
C TYR A 35 7.58 -7.64 0.22
N ALA A 36 6.30 -7.77 -0.09
CA ALA A 36 5.60 -9.03 -0.22
C ALA A 36 4.71 -9.00 -1.47
N ASN A 37 4.85 -9.99 -2.35
CA ASN A 37 4.00 -10.16 -3.51
C ASN A 37 3.58 -11.62 -3.63
N ASN A 38 2.27 -11.83 -3.69
CA ASN A 38 1.64 -13.10 -3.92
C ASN A 38 0.68 -12.95 -5.11
N SER A 39 1.15 -13.22 -6.32
CA SER A 39 0.35 -13.07 -7.55
C SER A 39 -0.31 -14.37 -8.01
N ASN A 40 0.03 -15.51 -7.39
CA ASN A 40 -0.43 -16.86 -7.76
C ASN A 40 -0.42 -17.18 -9.28
N TYR A 41 0.34 -16.41 -10.06
CA TYR A 41 0.40 -16.52 -11.50
C TYR A 41 1.26 -17.73 -11.84
N LYS A 42 0.71 -18.73 -12.53
CA LYS A 42 1.41 -19.98 -12.89
C LYS A 42 1.97 -20.75 -11.69
N ASN A 43 1.26 -20.78 -10.56
CA ASN A 43 1.69 -21.46 -9.32
C ASN A 43 3.00 -20.90 -8.74
N ASP A 44 3.27 -19.62 -8.92
CA ASP A 44 4.47 -18.99 -8.37
C ASP A 44 4.45 -18.99 -6.84
N VAL A 45 5.64 -19.02 -6.24
CA VAL A 45 5.82 -18.96 -4.79
C VAL A 45 5.79 -17.51 -4.35
N MET A 46 5.14 -17.23 -3.21
CA MET A 46 5.11 -15.88 -2.65
C MET A 46 6.52 -15.29 -2.49
N ILE A 47 6.73 -14.11 -3.08
CA ILE A 47 7.99 -13.37 -3.01
C ILE A 47 7.98 -12.51 -1.75
N ARG A 48 9.02 -12.65 -0.93
CA ARG A 48 9.28 -11.81 0.25
C ARG A 48 10.70 -11.29 0.19
N LYS A 49 10.88 -9.98 0.32
CA LYS A 49 12.19 -9.32 0.33
C LYS A 49 12.24 -8.28 1.44
N GLU A 50 13.40 -8.18 2.07
CA GLU A 50 13.69 -7.13 3.06
C GLU A 50 15.02 -6.49 2.73
N ALA A 51 15.11 -5.18 2.88
CA ALA A 51 16.34 -4.41 2.67
C ALA A 51 16.34 -3.18 3.58
N TYR A 52 17.52 -2.64 3.86
CA TYR A 52 17.66 -1.32 4.45
C TYR A 52 17.93 -0.30 3.34
N VAL A 53 17.16 0.78 3.33
CA VAL A 53 17.36 1.88 2.39
C VAL A 53 18.12 3.02 3.06
N HIS A 54 18.86 3.78 2.24
CA HIS A 54 19.55 4.96 2.72
C HIS A 54 18.56 6.08 3.09
N LYS A 55 18.98 6.97 3.99
CA LYS A 55 18.17 8.11 4.45
C LYS A 55 17.63 8.99 3.30
N SER A 56 18.41 9.16 2.23
CA SER A 56 17.98 9.92 1.04
C SER A 56 16.76 9.33 0.35
N VAL A 57 16.58 8.01 0.37
CA VAL A 57 15.36 7.35 -0.16
C VAL A 57 14.16 7.67 0.72
N MET A 58 14.35 7.69 2.04
CA MET A 58 13.29 8.02 2.99
C MET A 58 12.86 9.48 2.88
N GLU A 59 13.81 10.40 2.70
CA GLU A 59 13.54 11.82 2.49
C GLU A 59 12.80 12.08 1.17
N GLU A 60 13.16 11.37 0.10
CA GLU A 60 12.47 11.48 -1.18
C GLU A 60 11.04 10.94 -1.12
N LEU A 61 10.80 9.85 -0.38
CA LEU A 61 9.45 9.34 -0.16
C LEU A 61 8.58 10.35 0.59
N LYS A 62 9.12 11.02 1.62
CA LYS A 62 8.41 12.11 2.31
C LYS A 62 8.08 13.24 1.34
N ARG A 63 9.05 13.69 0.53
CA ARG A 63 8.84 14.74 -0.47
C ARG A 63 7.71 14.41 -1.45
N ILE A 64 7.69 13.18 -1.97
CA ILE A 64 6.63 12.72 -2.90
C ILE A 64 5.25 12.75 -2.21
N ILE A 65 5.18 12.32 -0.95
CA ILE A 65 3.93 12.33 -0.17
C ILE A 65 3.46 13.76 0.07
N ASP A 66 4.35 14.65 0.49
CA ASP A 66 4.04 16.05 0.75
C ASP A 66 3.57 16.76 -0.54
N ASP A 67 4.28 16.57 -1.65
CA ASP A 67 3.95 17.14 -2.96
C ASP A 67 2.62 16.60 -3.51
N SER A 68 2.24 15.36 -3.16
CA SER A 68 0.98 14.75 -3.59
C SER A 68 -0.24 15.28 -2.86
N GLU A 69 -0.04 15.95 -1.72
CA GLU A 69 -1.10 16.40 -0.80
C GLU A 69 -2.08 15.30 -0.34
N ILE A 70 -1.74 14.02 -0.49
CA ILE A 70 -2.63 12.87 -0.22
C ILE A 70 -3.13 12.82 1.23
N THR A 71 -2.42 13.48 2.15
CA THR A 71 -2.78 13.60 3.57
C THR A 71 -3.96 14.53 3.81
N LYS A 72 -4.35 15.33 2.81
CA LYS A 72 -5.54 16.21 2.84
C LYS A 72 -6.80 15.56 2.25
N GLU A 73 -6.66 14.40 1.60
CA GLU A 73 -7.76 13.70 0.96
C GLU A 73 -8.56 12.85 1.96
N ASP A 74 -9.88 12.80 1.77
CA ASP A 74 -10.82 11.98 2.55
C ASP A 74 -11.42 10.88 1.67
N ASP A 75 -11.39 9.65 2.16
CA ASP A 75 -11.91 8.46 1.47
C ASP A 75 -13.42 8.27 1.65
N ALA A 76 -14.10 9.12 2.43
CA ALA A 76 -15.53 9.01 2.72
C ALA A 76 -16.44 8.93 1.47
N LEU A 77 -16.04 9.58 0.37
CA LEU A 77 -16.79 9.59 -0.89
C LEU A 77 -16.29 8.56 -1.91
N TRP A 78 -15.30 7.75 -1.53
CA TRP A 78 -14.68 6.84 -2.47
C TRP A 78 -15.59 5.64 -2.71
N PRO A 79 -15.61 5.13 -3.95
CA PRO A 79 -16.47 3.99 -4.27
C PRO A 79 -16.12 2.83 -3.35
N PRO A 80 -17.11 2.20 -2.71
CA PRO A 80 -16.86 1.03 -1.89
C PRO A 80 -16.22 -0.06 -2.76
N PRO A 81 -15.48 -0.99 -2.16
CA PRO A 81 -14.86 -2.07 -2.91
C PRO A 81 -15.88 -2.81 -3.79
N ASP A 82 -15.70 -2.73 -5.11
CA ASP A 82 -16.65 -3.28 -6.08
C ASP A 82 -16.85 -4.80 -5.87
N ARG A 83 -18.11 -5.24 -5.78
CA ARG A 83 -18.51 -6.66 -5.91
C ARG A 83 -18.98 -6.93 -7.34
N VAL A 84 -18.08 -6.91 -8.31
CA VAL A 84 -18.47 -7.15 -9.72
C VAL A 84 -18.82 -8.62 -9.94
N GLY A 85 -20.12 -8.89 -10.11
CA GLY A 85 -20.71 -9.96 -10.95
C GLY A 85 -20.52 -11.43 -10.53
N VAL A 86 -21.57 -12.04 -9.96
CA VAL A 86 -21.96 -13.49 -9.85
C VAL A 86 -20.92 -14.50 -9.33
N ASN A 87 -19.64 -14.23 -9.40
CA ASN A 87 -18.56 -14.88 -8.67
C ASN A 87 -17.99 -13.84 -7.70
N LYS A 88 -17.98 -14.15 -6.41
CA LYS A 88 -17.61 -13.22 -5.32
C LYS A 88 -16.13 -12.82 -5.38
N PHE A 89 -15.77 -11.82 -6.17
CA PHE A 89 -14.47 -11.16 -6.09
C PHE A 89 -14.56 -9.97 -5.11
N SER A 90 -13.59 -9.86 -4.19
CA SER A 90 -13.48 -8.71 -3.28
C SER A 90 -12.10 -8.09 -3.46
N ASN A 91 -12.06 -6.88 -3.98
CA ASN A 91 -10.83 -6.09 -4.07
C ASN A 91 -10.61 -5.38 -2.72
N PHE A 92 -9.36 -5.27 -2.29
CA PHE A 92 -8.95 -4.62 -1.05
C PHE A 92 -7.79 -3.69 -1.38
N PHE A 93 -7.93 -2.42 -1.01
CA PHE A 93 -6.86 -1.45 -1.11
C PHE A 93 -6.74 -0.78 0.25
N ASN A 94 -5.55 -0.80 0.83
CA ASN A 94 -5.27 -0.13 2.09
C ASN A 94 -3.95 0.62 1.93
N PHE A 95 -3.98 1.89 2.27
CA PHE A 95 -2.78 2.69 2.39
C PHE A 95 -2.74 3.27 3.79
N SER A 96 -1.54 3.46 4.34
CA SER A 96 -1.41 4.04 5.67
C SER A 96 -0.06 4.72 5.83
N ILE A 97 -0.11 5.97 6.32
CA ILE A 97 1.06 6.74 6.72
C ILE A 97 0.91 7.03 8.22
N LEU A 98 1.82 6.58 9.09
CA LEU A 98 1.67 6.83 10.54
C LEU A 98 2.25 8.18 10.97
N GLU A 99 3.03 8.85 10.12
CA GLU A 99 3.46 10.23 10.38
C GLU A 99 2.33 11.25 10.10
N TYR A 100 1.30 10.87 9.31
CA TYR A 100 0.29 11.79 8.76
C TYR A 100 -1.15 11.25 8.61
N VAL A 101 -1.57 10.24 9.39
CA VAL A 101 -2.91 9.60 9.31
C VAL A 101 -3.02 8.48 8.26
N LYS A 102 -3.75 7.44 8.67
CA LYS A 102 -4.10 6.23 7.92
C LYS A 102 -5.13 6.62 6.85
N VAL A 103 -4.75 6.68 5.56
CA VAL A 103 -5.69 6.99 4.46
C VAL A 103 -6.07 5.71 3.72
N PRO A 104 -7.27 5.14 3.90
CA PRO A 104 -7.70 3.97 3.14
C PRO A 104 -7.97 4.36 1.67
N ILE A 105 -6.96 4.21 0.82
CA ILE A 105 -7.09 4.60 -0.58
C ILE A 105 -7.82 3.51 -1.39
N ALA A 106 -9.14 3.60 -1.56
CA ALA A 106 -9.90 2.89 -2.59
C ALA A 106 -9.80 3.55 -4.00
N LYS A 107 -8.93 3.00 -4.86
CA LYS A 107 -8.92 3.16 -6.35
C LYS A 107 -8.31 4.48 -6.90
N LEU A 108 -6.97 4.54 -6.92
CA LEU A 108 -6.17 5.56 -7.62
C LEU A 108 -5.93 5.27 -9.14
N LEU A 109 -6.59 4.25 -9.73
CA LEU A 109 -6.33 3.77 -11.10
C LEU A 109 -7.50 3.97 -12.09
N LYS A 110 -8.40 4.93 -11.84
CA LYS A 110 -9.41 5.35 -12.83
C LYS A 110 -9.49 6.88 -12.95
N ILE A 111 -8.33 7.51 -13.18
CA ILE A 111 -8.27 8.84 -13.79
C ILE A 111 -8.14 8.64 -15.30
#